data_AF-A0A7X0T7I3-F1
#
_entry.id   AF-A0A7X0T7I3-F1
#
_cell.length_a   1.000
_cell.length_b   1.000
_cell.length_c   1.000
_cell.angle_alpha   90.00
_cell.angle_beta   90.00
_cell.angle_gamma   90.00
#
_symmetry.space_group_name_H-M   'P 1'
#
loop_
_entity.id
_entity.type
_entity.pdbx_description
1 polymer ?
#
loop_
_entity_poly.entity_id
_entity_poly.type
_entity_poly.pdbx_seq_one_letter_code
_entity_poly.pdbx_strand_id
1 'polypeptide(L)'
;MLKTSQKRDVYFNSNTPAFTLLETILSITIVLSISSLIPLFFQCYNKTIQLSNLDQTMEWQLFLIQARLELEKGSDLRLDENKLSFQKDGNQITYSKYNDILRRQVNAKGHEPLLTKIKDWKIIQKEKQLIMTVKFSDDSSFTTKFPSSETKVSK
;
A
#
# COMPACT_ATOMS: atom_id res chain seq x y z
N MET A 1 -30.11 -21.90 -83.29
CA MET A 1 -30.70 -22.21 -81.97
C MET A 1 -29.58 -22.73 -81.07
N LEU A 2 -29.18 -21.95 -80.08
CA LEU A 2 -27.95 -22.15 -79.30
C LEU A 2 -28.09 -23.30 -78.29
N LYS A 3 -27.15 -24.26 -78.30
CA LYS A 3 -27.04 -25.33 -77.32
C LYS A 3 -26.12 -24.84 -76.21
N THR A 4 -26.66 -24.53 -75.03
CA THR A 4 -25.87 -24.07 -73.88
C THR A 4 -25.15 -25.27 -73.25
N SER A 5 -23.82 -25.27 -73.34
CA SER A 5 -22.96 -26.25 -72.68
C SER A 5 -22.65 -25.76 -71.26
N GLN A 6 -23.16 -26.46 -70.25
CA GLN A 6 -22.89 -26.17 -68.85
C GLN A 6 -21.49 -26.72 -68.50
N LYS A 7 -20.47 -25.85 -68.46
CA LYS A 7 -19.18 -26.18 -67.85
C LYS A 7 -19.32 -26.09 -66.33
N ARG A 8 -18.98 -27.17 -65.64
CA ARG A 8 -18.89 -27.21 -64.16
C ARG A 8 -17.44 -26.95 -63.78
N ASP A 9 -17.14 -25.73 -63.37
CA ASP A 9 -15.81 -25.30 -62.91
C ASP A 9 -15.60 -25.61 -61.42
N VAL A 10 -15.71 -26.89 -61.03
CA VAL A 10 -15.42 -27.29 -59.64
C VAL A 10 -14.36 -28.37 -59.62
N TYR A 11 -13.13 -27.97 -59.31
CA TYR A 11 -12.00 -28.86 -59.06
C TYR A 11 -11.96 -29.17 -57.56
N PHE A 12 -12.52 -30.32 -57.16
CA PHE A 12 -12.46 -30.80 -55.78
C PHE A 12 -11.13 -31.54 -55.58
N ASN A 13 -10.11 -30.85 -55.08
CA ASN A 13 -8.86 -31.49 -54.68
C ASN A 13 -9.09 -32.17 -53.32
N SER A 14 -9.29 -33.50 -53.32
CA SER A 14 -9.63 -34.29 -52.13
C SER A 14 -8.47 -34.51 -51.14
N ASN A 15 -7.29 -33.94 -51.42
CA ASN A 15 -6.05 -34.27 -50.71
C ASN A 15 -5.52 -33.16 -49.80
N THR A 16 -6.34 -32.15 -49.47
CA THR A 16 -5.99 -31.11 -48.49
C THR A 16 -6.81 -31.30 -47.22
N PRO A 17 -6.18 -31.43 -46.03
CA PRO A 17 -6.92 -31.49 -44.78
C PRO A 17 -7.62 -30.14 -44.57
N ALA A 18 -8.95 -30.14 -44.74
CA ALA A 18 -9.78 -28.97 -44.50
C ALA A 18 -10.33 -29.04 -43.07
N PHE A 19 -10.15 -27.95 -42.32
CA PHE A 19 -10.77 -27.83 -41.00
C PHE A 19 -12.29 -27.83 -41.13
N THR A 20 -12.95 -28.63 -40.29
CA THR A 20 -14.41 -28.61 -40.24
C THR A 20 -14.89 -27.39 -39.47
N LEU A 21 -16.02 -26.81 -39.89
CA LEU A 21 -16.62 -25.68 -39.17
C LEU A 21 -16.99 -26.04 -37.71
N LEU A 22 -17.29 -27.31 -37.46
CA LEU A 22 -17.54 -27.82 -36.11
C LEU A 22 -16.28 -27.76 -35.24
N GLU A 23 -15.13 -28.15 -35.78
CA GLU A 23 -13.83 -28.13 -35.10
C GLU A 23 -13.38 -26.70 -34.77
N THR A 24 -13.62 -25.74 -35.67
CA THR A 24 -13.28 -24.33 -35.40
C THR A 24 -14.16 -23.73 -34.33
N ILE A 25 -15.46 -24.03 -34.31
CA ILE A 25 -16.38 -23.62 -33.24
C ILE A 25 -15.92 -24.20 -31.90
N LEU A 26 -15.63 -25.50 -31.85
CA LEU A 26 -15.16 -26.16 -30.63
C LEU A 26 -13.86 -25.53 -30.11
N SER A 27 -12.90 -25.27 -31.00
CA SER A 27 -11.62 -24.65 -30.67
C SER A 27 -11.80 -23.24 -30.12
N ILE A 28 -12.66 -22.43 -30.76
CA ILE A 28 -12.97 -21.07 -30.29
C ILE A 28 -13.65 -21.11 -28.92
N THR A 29 -14.59 -22.03 -28.68
CA THR A 29 -15.24 -22.17 -27.38
C THR A 29 -14.22 -22.46 -26.28
N ILE A 30 -13.29 -23.40 -26.51
CA ILE A 30 -12.25 -23.75 -25.54
C ILE A 30 -11.35 -22.54 -25.25
N VAL A 31 -10.92 -21.82 -26.30
CA VAL A 31 -10.07 -20.62 -26.14
C VAL A 31 -10.80 -19.52 -25.38
N LEU A 32 -12.08 -19.27 -25.67
CA LEU A 32 -12.87 -18.27 -24.96
C LEU A 32 -13.10 -18.64 -23.50
N SER A 33 -13.36 -19.92 -23.20
CA SER A 33 -13.48 -20.41 -21.83
C SER A 33 -12.21 -20.17 -21.03
N ILE A 34 -11.04 -20.49 -21.60
CA ILE A 34 -9.75 -20.23 -20.94
C ILE A 34 -9.50 -18.73 -20.80
N SER A 35 -9.78 -17.94 -21.85
CA SER A 35 -9.59 -16.50 -21.85
C SER A 35 -10.46 -15.79 -20.79
N SER A 36 -11.66 -16.30 -20.52
CA SER A 36 -12.55 -15.79 -19.47
C SER A 36 -11.97 -15.83 -18.05
N LEU A 37 -10.93 -16.65 -17.83
CA LEU A 37 -10.25 -16.76 -16.54
C LEU A 37 -9.17 -15.68 -16.36
N ILE A 38 -8.67 -15.07 -17.44
CA ILE A 38 -7.62 -14.03 -17.40
C ILE A 38 -7.99 -12.84 -16.50
N PRO A 39 -9.23 -12.28 -16.57
CA PRO A 39 -9.64 -11.19 -15.68
C PRO A 39 -9.61 -11.55 -14.20
N LEU A 40 -9.83 -12.82 -13.83
CA LEU A 40 -9.79 -13.27 -12.43
C LEU A 40 -8.37 -13.21 -11.86
N PHE A 41 -7.36 -13.60 -12.66
CA PHE A 41 -5.96 -13.48 -12.26
C PHE A 41 -5.56 -12.03 -12.04
N PHE A 42 -6.03 -11.10 -12.89
CA PHE A 42 -5.73 -9.68 -12.74
C PHE A 42 -6.36 -9.08 -11.47
N GLN A 43 -7.57 -9.52 -11.10
CA GLN A 43 -8.21 -9.09 -9.84
C GLN A 43 -7.44 -9.58 -8.61
N CYS A 44 -6.98 -10.83 -8.59
CA CYS A 44 -6.17 -11.37 -7.49
C CYS A 44 -4.85 -10.62 -7.32
N TYR A 45 -4.17 -10.30 -8.44
CA TYR A 45 -2.93 -9.54 -8.42
C TYR A 45 -3.14 -8.12 -7.86
N ASN A 46 -4.16 -7.41 -8.35
CA ASN A 46 -4.47 -6.06 -7.88
C ASN A 46 -4.85 -6.03 -6.40
N LYS A 47 -5.61 -7.03 -5.93
CA LYS A 47 -5.97 -7.13 -4.50
C LYS A 47 -4.74 -7.30 -3.62
N THR A 48 -3.74 -8.05 -4.05
CA THR A 48 -2.50 -8.26 -3.29
C THR A 48 -1.68 -6.96 -3.18
N ILE A 49 -1.57 -6.21 -4.29
CA ILE A 49 -0.89 -4.90 -4.28
C ILE A 49 -1.67 -3.88 -3.43
N GLN A 50 -2.99 -3.87 -3.52
CA GLN A 50 -3.82 -3.00 -2.69
C GLN A 50 -3.64 -3.32 -1.20
N LEU A 51 -3.60 -4.59 -0.81
CA LEU A 51 -3.35 -4.99 0.57
C LEU A 51 -1.99 -4.47 1.08
N SER A 52 -0.93 -4.54 0.28
CA SER A 52 0.37 -3.99 0.70
C SER A 52 0.39 -2.47 0.93
N ASN A 53 -0.43 -1.71 0.19
CA ASN A 53 -0.59 -0.26 0.38
C ASN A 53 -1.56 0.08 1.51
N LEU A 54 -2.60 -0.74 1.69
CA LEU A 54 -3.51 -0.66 2.84
C LEU A 54 -2.76 -0.91 4.14
N ASP A 55 -1.82 -1.85 4.16
CA ASP A 55 -0.99 -2.13 5.34
C ASP A 55 -0.21 -0.89 5.80
N GLN A 56 0.43 -0.15 4.89
CA GLN A 56 1.14 1.09 5.24
C GLN A 56 0.21 2.20 5.74
N THR A 57 -0.95 2.35 5.08
CA THR A 57 -1.95 3.35 5.50
C THR A 57 -2.53 3.02 6.87
N MET A 58 -2.80 1.74 7.12
CA MET A 58 -3.27 1.22 8.40
C MET A 58 -2.22 1.35 9.50
N GLU A 59 -0.96 0.97 9.24
CA GLU A 59 0.18 1.17 10.16
C GLU A 59 0.28 2.64 10.55
N TRP A 60 0.19 3.55 9.57
CA TRP A 60 0.17 4.98 9.83
C TRP A 60 -1.01 5.42 10.71
N GLN A 61 -2.23 4.95 10.43
CA GLN A 61 -3.41 5.29 11.24
C GLN A 61 -3.30 4.78 12.68
N LEU A 62 -2.84 3.54 12.87
CA LEU A 62 -2.62 2.95 14.20
C LEU A 62 -1.57 3.77 14.97
N PHE A 63 -0.46 4.12 14.32
CA PHE A 63 0.55 5.00 14.87
C PHE A 63 -0.04 6.35 15.29
N LEU A 64 -0.88 6.99 14.47
CA LEU A 64 -1.50 8.27 14.80
C LEU A 64 -2.39 8.20 16.04
N ILE A 65 -3.19 7.14 16.16
CA ILE A 65 -4.08 6.93 17.31
C ILE A 65 -3.24 6.74 18.57
N GLN A 66 -2.24 5.86 18.53
CA GLN A 66 -1.35 5.61 19.66
C GLN A 66 -0.56 6.86 20.04
N ALA A 67 0.06 7.54 19.08
CA ALA A 67 0.83 8.76 19.31
C ALA A 67 -0.04 9.86 19.93
N ARG A 68 -1.29 10.03 19.47
CA ARG A 68 -2.22 11.00 20.06
C ARG A 68 -2.51 10.68 21.53
N LEU A 69 -2.87 9.43 21.84
CA LEU A 69 -3.17 9.00 23.22
C LEU A 69 -1.95 9.13 24.13
N GLU A 70 -0.74 8.91 23.60
CA GLU A 70 0.50 9.06 24.35
C GLU A 70 0.88 10.52 24.57
N LEU A 71 0.71 11.38 23.56
CA LEU A 71 0.98 12.81 23.65
C LEU A 71 -0.02 13.54 24.55
N GLU A 72 -1.29 13.13 24.56
CA GLU A 72 -2.31 13.71 25.43
C GLU A 72 -2.06 13.42 26.92
N LYS A 73 -1.54 12.23 27.22
CA LYS A 73 -1.14 11.81 28.58
C LYS A 73 0.30 12.21 28.92
N GLY A 74 1.06 12.63 27.92
CA GLY A 74 2.47 12.96 28.01
C GLY A 74 2.67 14.38 28.54
N SER A 75 3.73 14.56 29.31
CA SER A 75 4.20 15.85 29.81
C SER A 75 5.69 16.03 29.48
N ASP A 76 6.19 17.26 29.52
CA ASP A 76 7.61 17.58 29.28
C ASP A 76 8.13 17.07 27.92
N LEU A 77 7.54 17.60 26.85
CA LEU A 77 7.87 17.21 25.48
C LEU A 77 9.21 17.82 25.06
N ARG A 78 10.20 16.97 24.80
CA ARG A 78 11.54 17.34 24.35
C ARG A 78 11.78 16.85 22.93
N LEU A 79 12.26 17.75 22.10
CA LEU A 79 12.61 17.48 20.73
C LEU A 79 14.11 17.63 20.54
N ASP A 80 14.68 16.60 19.95
CA ASP A 80 16.07 16.55 19.50
C ASP A 80 16.07 16.19 18.01
N GLU A 81 17.17 16.46 17.29
CA GLU A 81 17.23 16.58 15.83
C GLU A 81 16.53 15.45 15.05
N ASN A 82 16.42 14.24 15.62
CA ASN A 82 15.58 13.14 15.14
C ASN A 82 15.08 12.24 16.27
N LYS A 83 14.70 12.81 17.42
CA LYS A 83 14.12 12.08 18.55
C LYS A 83 13.06 12.91 19.24
N LEU A 84 11.97 12.26 19.61
CA LEU A 84 10.92 12.86 20.42
C LEU A 84 10.90 12.12 21.75
N SER A 85 11.13 12.84 22.85
CA SER A 85 11.07 12.28 24.20
C SER A 85 10.01 13.00 25.03
N PHE A 86 9.24 12.26 25.81
CA PHE A 86 8.23 12.81 26.71
C PHE A 86 8.04 11.91 27.92
N GLN A 87 7.53 12.46 29.01
CA GLN A 87 7.25 11.74 30.24
C GLN A 87 5.78 11.31 30.30
N LYS A 88 5.52 10.03 30.55
CA LYS A 88 4.18 9.48 30.72
C LYS A 88 4.17 8.52 31.90
N ASP A 89 3.27 8.75 32.86
CA ASP A 89 3.05 7.88 34.01
C ASP A 89 4.36 7.54 34.78
N GLY A 90 5.27 8.52 34.89
CA GLY A 90 6.58 8.35 35.55
C GLY A 90 7.67 7.67 34.72
N ASN A 91 7.38 7.30 33.47
CA ASN A 91 8.33 6.68 32.54
C ASN A 91 8.68 7.62 31.38
N GLN A 92 9.94 7.61 30.97
CA GLN A 92 10.43 8.36 29.82
C GLN A 92 10.19 7.57 28.54
N ILE A 93 9.33 8.08 27.68
CA ILE A 93 9.07 7.49 26.36
C ILE A 93 9.89 8.25 25.33
N THR A 94 10.61 7.51 24.49
CA THR A 94 11.41 8.07 23.41
C THR A 94 11.04 7.41 22.09
N TYR A 95 10.64 8.24 21.12
CA TYR A 95 10.53 7.85 19.72
C TYR A 95 11.84 8.20 19.02
N SER A 96 12.40 7.24 18.30
CA SER A 96 13.65 7.41 17.57
C SER A 96 13.59 6.62 16.27
N LYS A 97 14.19 7.16 15.21
CA LYS A 97 14.43 6.38 13.99
C LYS A 97 15.63 5.47 14.21
N TYR A 98 15.50 4.20 13.82
CA TYR A 98 16.60 3.24 13.78
C TYR A 98 16.55 2.49 12.45
N ASN A 99 17.54 2.70 11.58
CA ASN A 99 17.54 2.16 10.21
C ASN A 99 16.25 2.53 9.46
N ASP A 100 15.42 1.54 9.12
CA ASP A 100 14.17 1.72 8.35
C ASP A 100 12.91 1.65 9.24
N ILE A 101 13.07 1.68 10.57
CA ILE A 101 11.96 1.62 11.52
C ILE A 101 11.92 2.86 12.42
N LEU A 102 10.71 3.32 12.72
CA LEU A 102 10.48 4.20 13.86
C LEU A 102 10.23 3.34 15.07
N ARG A 103 11.06 3.47 16.11
CA ARG A 103 10.95 2.68 17.33
C ARG A 103 10.56 3.54 18.52
N ARG A 104 9.77 2.95 19.41
CA ARG A 104 9.44 3.43 20.74
C ARG A 104 10.26 2.69 21.78
N GLN A 105 10.79 3.44 22.73
CA GLN A 105 11.53 2.91 23.88
C GLN A 105 10.98 3.53 25.16
N VAL A 106 10.89 2.75 26.23
CA VAL A 106 10.44 3.20 27.55
C VAL A 106 11.61 3.09 28.52
N ASN A 107 12.04 4.20 29.10
CA ASN A 107 13.24 4.31 29.95
C ASN A 107 14.49 3.73 29.25
N ALA A 108 14.65 4.00 27.95
CA ALA A 108 15.69 3.45 27.08
C ALA A 108 15.72 1.90 27.00
N LYS A 109 14.68 1.22 27.50
CA LYS A 109 14.50 -0.23 27.43
C LYS A 109 13.35 -0.57 26.49
N GLY A 110 13.43 -1.78 25.94
CA GLY A 110 12.46 -2.27 24.95
C GLY A 110 12.73 -1.75 23.54
N HIS A 111 12.14 -2.46 22.58
CA HIS A 111 12.16 -2.15 21.15
C HIS A 111 10.76 -2.41 20.60
N GLU A 112 9.91 -1.41 20.62
CA GLU A 112 8.57 -1.50 20.03
C GLU A 112 8.59 -0.77 18.68
N PRO A 113 8.46 -1.48 17.55
CA PRO A 113 8.37 -0.84 16.24
C PRO A 113 7.00 -0.17 16.10
N LEU A 114 6.99 1.14 15.82
CA LEU A 114 5.78 1.93 15.61
C LEU A 114 5.39 2.03 14.14
N LEU A 115 6.39 2.18 13.28
CA LEU A 115 6.24 2.27 11.83
C LEU A 115 7.41 1.56 11.17
N THR A 116 7.14 0.87 10.06
CA THR A 116 8.15 0.16 9.27
C THR A 116 8.33 0.79 7.90
N LYS A 117 9.43 0.44 7.21
CA LYS A 117 9.74 0.89 5.83
C LYS A 117 9.78 2.42 5.71
N ILE A 118 10.42 3.08 6.67
CA ILE A 118 10.57 4.54 6.69
C ILE A 118 11.94 4.94 6.15
N LYS A 119 11.94 5.80 5.14
CA LYS A 119 13.14 6.41 4.58
C LYS A 119 13.61 7.62 5.38
N ASP A 120 12.70 8.46 5.84
CA ASP A 120 13.05 9.66 6.61
C ASP A 120 11.95 10.05 7.61
N TRP A 121 12.36 10.65 8.72
CA TRP A 121 11.46 11.12 9.77
C TRP A 121 11.90 12.49 10.24
N LYS A 122 10.98 13.44 10.26
CA LYS A 122 11.23 14.80 10.74
C LYS A 122 10.13 15.22 11.68
N ILE A 123 10.53 15.84 12.79
CA ILE A 123 9.59 16.51 13.69
C ILE A 123 10.01 17.96 13.84
N ILE A 124 9.01 18.83 13.77
CA ILE A 124 9.17 20.27 13.95
C ILE A 124 8.12 20.73 14.95
N GLN A 125 8.55 21.43 16.00
CA GLN A 125 7.65 22.18 16.86
C GLN A 125 7.45 23.57 16.26
N LYS A 126 6.21 23.95 16.00
CA LYS A 126 5.85 25.33 15.66
C LYS A 126 4.77 25.81 16.61
N GLU A 127 5.06 26.88 17.35
CA GLU A 127 4.15 27.49 18.30
C GLU A 127 3.55 26.45 19.28
N LYS A 128 2.27 26.11 19.14
CA LYS A 128 1.51 25.14 19.94
C LYS A 128 1.17 23.85 19.17
N GLN A 129 1.93 23.53 18.12
CA GLN A 129 1.68 22.38 17.27
C GLN A 129 2.96 21.59 17.04
N LEU A 130 2.85 20.28 17.21
CA LEU A 130 3.87 19.30 16.86
C LEU A 130 3.58 18.79 15.45
N ILE A 131 4.43 19.12 14.49
CA ILE A 131 4.30 18.66 13.12
C ILE A 131 5.25 17.48 12.94
N MET A 132 4.69 16.31 12.60
CA MET A 132 5.46 15.12 12.31
C MET A 132 5.30 14.77 10.83
N THR A 133 6.43 14.65 10.13
CA THR A 133 6.51 14.26 8.73
C THR A 133 7.30 12.95 8.62
N VAL A 134 6.69 11.95 8.01
CA VAL A 134 7.31 10.65 7.72
C VAL A 134 7.34 10.46 6.21
N LYS A 135 8.51 10.08 5.68
CA LYS A 135 8.68 9.64 4.28
C LYS A 135 8.92 8.14 4.27
N PHE A 136 8.05 7.39 3.60
CA PHE A 136 8.18 5.95 3.44
C PHE A 136 9.11 5.59 2.28
N SER A 137 9.52 4.32 2.22
CA SER A 137 10.39 3.81 1.14
C SER A 137 9.74 3.85 -0.24
N ASP A 138 8.40 3.91 -0.31
CA ASP A 138 7.61 4.04 -1.55
C ASP A 138 7.46 5.51 -2.03
N ASP A 139 8.32 6.40 -1.53
CA ASP A 139 8.31 7.86 -1.76
C ASP A 139 7.04 8.61 -1.29
N SER A 140 6.05 7.88 -0.76
CA SER A 140 4.88 8.44 -0.10
C SER A 140 5.28 9.16 1.20
N SER A 141 4.76 10.38 1.39
CA SER A 141 5.01 11.17 2.60
C SER A 141 3.72 11.49 3.32
N PHE A 142 3.66 11.13 4.59
CA PHE A 142 2.53 11.46 5.46
C PHE A 142 2.95 12.54 6.45
N THR A 143 2.10 13.55 6.61
CA THR A 143 2.29 14.62 7.58
C THR A 143 1.10 14.68 8.50
N THR A 144 1.36 14.72 9.80
CA THR A 144 0.34 14.89 10.84
C THR A 144 0.70 16.07 11.73
N LYS A 145 -0.34 16.68 12.30
CA LYS A 145 -0.21 17.77 13.27
C LYS A 145 -0.87 17.32 14.55
N PHE A 146 -0.12 17.36 15.65
CA PHE A 146 -0.66 17.17 16.98
C PHE A 146 -0.73 18.53 17.69
N PRO A 147 -1.82 18.84 18.41
CA PRO A 147 -1.83 19.98 19.32
C PRO A 147 -0.81 19.69 20.43
N SER A 148 0.13 20.59 20.68
CA SER A 148 0.97 20.47 21.88
C SER A 148 0.14 20.91 23.06
N SER A 149 -0.05 20.04 24.05
CA SER A 149 -0.73 20.41 25.29
C SER A 149 -0.03 21.63 25.89
N GLU A 150 -0.77 22.73 26.02
CA GLU A 150 -0.29 23.91 26.71
C GLU A 150 0.22 23.52 28.10
N THR A 151 1.45 23.91 28.39
CA THR A 151 1.97 24.02 29.75
C THR A 151 0.89 24.68 30.60
N LYS A 152 0.37 23.97 31.61
CA LYS A 152 -0.32 24.63 32.73
C LYS A 152 0.70 25.57 33.37
N VAL A 153 0.72 26.81 32.92
CA VAL A 153 1.37 27.90 33.65
C VAL A 153 0.51 28.10 34.88
N SER A 154 0.95 27.52 35.99
CA SER A 154 0.47 27.86 37.31
C SER A 154 0.67 29.35 37.50
N LYS A 155 -0.42 30.08 37.73
CA LYS A 155 -0.38 31.40 38.35
C LYS A 155 -0.99 31.27 39.73
#